data_AF-W7M510-F1
#
_entry.id   AF-W7M510-F1
#
_cell.length_a   1.000
_cell.length_b   1.000
_cell.length_c   1.000
_cell.angle_alpha   90.00
_cell.angle_beta   90.00
_cell.angle_gamma   90.00
#
_symmetry.space_group_name_H-M   'P 1'
#
loop_
_entity.id
_entity.type
_entity.pdbx_description
1 polymer ?
#
loop_
_entity_poly.entity_id
_entity_poly.type
_entity_poly.pdbx_seq_one_letter_code
_entity_poly.pdbx_strand_id
1 'polypeptide(L)'
;MPKNSGYGAAKFALIWLTKTLCIEGKEYNISVNAVATAGFTDQLMANSEANQGQELMKQFGPITGETIGAMGKIVTRIFVAETHGFQGAAGEEWTPKTVRDNWKKVDDGKEFGIWRNTNEMEAAVFPRLI
;
A
#
# COMPACT_ATOMS: atom_id res chain seq x y z
N MET A 1 -10.81 13.15 -8.94
CA MET A 1 -12.19 13.47 -8.49
C MET A 1 -12.13 14.30 -7.22
N PRO A 2 -12.09 15.64 -7.30
CA PRO A 2 -12.28 16.47 -6.12
C PRO A 2 -13.74 16.34 -5.67
N LYS A 3 -13.99 16.08 -4.37
CA LYS A 3 -15.31 15.95 -3.68
C LYS A 3 -15.93 14.54 -3.50
N ASN A 4 -15.15 13.46 -3.42
CA ASN A 4 -15.69 12.17 -2.98
C ASN A 4 -14.88 11.56 -1.82
N SER A 5 -14.88 12.25 -0.68
CA SER A 5 -14.17 11.82 0.54
C SER A 5 -14.65 10.45 1.03
N GLY A 6 -15.96 10.18 0.97
CA GLY A 6 -16.54 8.89 1.34
C GLY A 6 -16.05 7.74 0.45
N TYR A 7 -16.02 7.94 -0.88
CA TYR A 7 -15.46 6.95 -1.80
C TYR A 7 -13.97 6.70 -1.56
N GLY A 8 -13.17 7.77 -1.38
CA GLY A 8 -11.75 7.65 -1.09
C GLY A 8 -11.50 6.84 0.18
N ALA A 9 -12.16 7.22 1.28
CA ALA A 9 -12.07 6.51 2.56
C ALA A 9 -12.46 5.03 2.42
N ALA A 10 -13.59 4.73 1.77
CA ALA A 10 -14.05 3.36 1.57
C ALA A 10 -13.07 2.52 0.74
N LYS A 11 -12.51 3.07 -0.35
CA LYS A 11 -11.55 2.34 -1.19
C LYS A 11 -10.23 2.05 -0.48
N PHE A 12 -9.73 2.99 0.34
CA PHE A 12 -8.56 2.73 1.17
C PHE A 12 -8.84 1.73 2.29
N ALA A 13 -10.04 1.72 2.88
CA ALA A 13 -10.44 0.70 3.86
C ALA A 13 -10.39 -0.72 3.27
N LEU A 14 -10.81 -0.89 2.01
CA LEU A 14 -10.73 -2.19 1.31
C LEU A 14 -9.29 -2.67 1.10
N ILE A 15 -8.35 -1.75 0.86
CA ILE A 15 -6.92 -2.07 0.73
C ILE A 15 -6.38 -2.66 2.05
N TRP A 16 -6.71 -2.04 3.18
CA TRP A 16 -6.28 -2.56 4.50
C TRP A 16 -7.01 -3.83 4.92
N LEU A 17 -8.32 -3.92 4.66
CA LEU A 17 -9.09 -5.15 4.90
C LEU A 17 -8.48 -6.35 4.15
N THR A 18 -8.08 -6.14 2.89
CA THR A 18 -7.39 -7.15 2.07
C THR A 18 -6.13 -7.67 2.75
N LYS A 19 -5.33 -6.79 3.35
CA LYS A 19 -4.09 -7.17 4.06
C LYS A 19 -4.39 -8.05 5.27
N THR A 20 -5.37 -7.67 6.08
CA THR A 20 -5.80 -8.48 7.25
C THR A 20 -6.32 -9.84 6.83
N LEU A 21 -7.25 -9.89 5.87
CA LEU A 21 -7.83 -11.16 5.39
C LEU A 21 -6.78 -12.08 4.74
N CYS A 22 -5.77 -11.51 4.08
CA CYS A 22 -4.65 -12.30 3.56
C CYS A 22 -3.84 -12.95 4.69
N ILE A 23 -3.58 -12.24 5.78
CA ILE A 23 -2.80 -12.77 6.92
C ILE A 23 -3.60 -13.87 7.61
N GLU A 24 -4.87 -13.62 7.93
CA GLU A 24 -5.74 -14.57 8.63
C GLU A 24 -6.12 -15.77 7.74
N GLY A 25 -6.36 -15.53 6.44
CA GLY A 25 -6.73 -16.56 5.47
C GLY A 25 -5.59 -17.52 5.10
N LYS A 26 -4.33 -17.15 5.39
CA LYS A 26 -3.14 -17.93 5.02
C LYS A 26 -3.17 -19.35 5.56
N GLU A 27 -3.58 -19.54 6.81
CA GLU A 27 -3.67 -20.87 7.45
C GLU A 27 -4.73 -21.77 6.81
N TYR A 28 -5.68 -21.19 6.09
CA TYR A 28 -6.79 -21.86 5.43
C TYR A 28 -6.61 -21.95 3.90
N ASN A 29 -5.42 -21.61 3.38
CA ASN A 29 -5.15 -21.53 1.95
C ASN A 29 -6.10 -20.55 1.20
N ILE A 30 -6.49 -19.45 1.86
CA ILE A 30 -7.31 -18.38 1.30
C ILE A 30 -6.40 -17.22 0.91
N SER A 31 -6.34 -16.91 -0.38
CA SER A 31 -5.62 -15.74 -0.92
C SER A 31 -6.57 -14.59 -1.19
N VAL A 32 -6.22 -13.38 -0.73
CA VAL A 32 -7.03 -12.17 -0.91
C VAL A 32 -6.15 -11.05 -1.48
N ASN A 33 -6.64 -10.38 -2.53
CA ASN A 33 -5.98 -9.23 -3.16
C ASN A 33 -6.98 -8.11 -3.44
N ALA A 34 -6.47 -6.88 -3.54
CA ALA A 34 -7.22 -5.73 -3.99
C ALA A 34 -6.78 -5.37 -5.41
N VAL A 35 -7.73 -4.97 -6.26
CA VAL A 35 -7.43 -4.52 -7.62
C VAL A 35 -7.93 -3.10 -7.81
N ALA A 36 -7.00 -2.19 -8.09
CA ALA A 36 -7.26 -0.81 -8.47
C ALA A 36 -7.32 -0.71 -9.99
N THR A 37 -8.53 -0.78 -10.53
CA THR A 37 -8.74 -0.69 -11.97
C THR A 37 -8.93 0.76 -12.42
N ALA A 38 -8.30 1.16 -13.53
CA ALA A 38 -8.67 2.39 -14.24
C ALA A 38 -9.21 2.04 -15.63
N GLY A 39 -10.37 2.60 -15.98
CA GLY A 39 -10.93 2.47 -17.32
C GLY A 39 -12.05 1.43 -17.51
N PHE A 40 -12.75 1.00 -16.45
CA PHE A 40 -14.01 0.25 -16.58
C PHE A 40 -15.24 1.16 -16.36
N THR A 41 -15.13 2.43 -16.75
CA THR A 41 -16.30 3.31 -16.84
C THR A 41 -17.06 3.02 -18.14
N ASP A 42 -18.35 3.32 -18.18
CA ASP A 42 -19.25 3.02 -19.30
C ASP A 42 -18.69 3.46 -20.68
N GLN A 43 -17.88 4.54 -20.72
CA GLN A 43 -17.23 5.04 -21.94
C GLN A 43 -16.13 4.15 -22.52
N LEU A 44 -15.46 3.32 -21.71
CA LEU A 44 -14.44 2.37 -22.18
C LEU A 44 -15.04 0.97 -22.40
N MET A 45 -16.06 0.60 -21.62
CA MET A 45 -16.87 -0.61 -21.82
C MET A 45 -17.58 -0.64 -23.19
N ALA A 46 -17.89 0.53 -23.75
CA ALA A 46 -18.43 0.64 -25.12
C ALA A 46 -17.45 0.20 -26.22
N ASN A 47 -16.14 0.12 -25.91
CA ASN A 47 -15.07 -0.19 -26.87
C ASN A 47 -14.27 -1.46 -26.52
N SER A 48 -14.69 -2.23 -25.51
CA SER A 48 -13.99 -3.44 -25.05
C SER A 48 -14.97 -4.57 -24.78
N GLU A 49 -14.61 -5.80 -25.12
CA GLU A 49 -15.44 -6.97 -24.75
C GLU A 49 -15.55 -7.08 -23.22
N ALA A 50 -16.78 -7.23 -22.74
CA ALA A 50 -17.25 -6.90 -21.39
C ALA A 50 -16.56 -7.61 -20.20
N ASN A 51 -15.59 -8.51 -20.42
CA ASN A 51 -14.99 -9.36 -19.40
C ASN A 51 -13.49 -9.17 -19.17
N GLN A 52 -12.84 -8.18 -19.79
CA GLN A 52 -11.38 -8.00 -19.63
C GLN A 52 -10.94 -7.80 -18.17
N GLY A 53 -11.73 -7.11 -17.34
CA GLY A 53 -11.40 -6.90 -15.92
C GLY A 53 -11.40 -8.19 -15.09
N GLN A 54 -12.38 -9.08 -15.33
CA GLN A 54 -12.44 -10.37 -14.63
C GLN A 54 -11.37 -11.35 -15.10
N GLU A 55 -11.05 -11.34 -16.40
CA GLU A 55 -9.96 -12.16 -16.93
C GLU A 55 -8.58 -11.66 -16.49
N LEU A 56 -8.37 -10.34 -16.40
CA LEU A 56 -7.17 -9.76 -15.78
C LEU A 56 -7.03 -10.22 -14.32
N MET A 57 -8.14 -10.27 -13.56
CA MET A 57 -8.13 -10.76 -12.18
C MET A 57 -7.67 -12.22 -12.06
N LYS A 58 -7.97 -13.07 -13.05
CA LYS A 58 -7.50 -14.47 -13.08
C LYS A 58 -6.01 -14.60 -13.43
N GLN A 59 -5.42 -13.59 -14.08
CA GLN A 59 -3.99 -13.57 -14.44
C GLN A 59 -3.09 -13.10 -13.30
N PHE A 60 -3.64 -12.38 -12.31
CA PHE A 60 -2.93 -12.11 -11.07
C PHE A 60 -2.87 -13.42 -10.29
N GLY A 61 -1.73 -14.12 -10.38
CA GLY A 61 -1.47 -15.39 -9.69
C GLY A 61 -1.54 -15.28 -8.16
N PRO A 62 -0.87 -16.14 -7.38
CA PRO A 62 -0.89 -16.08 -5.92
C PRO A 62 -0.01 -14.91 -5.41
N ILE A 63 -0.36 -13.69 -5.80
CA ILE A 63 -0.05 -12.51 -5.03
C ILE A 63 -1.01 -12.55 -3.84
N THR A 64 -0.57 -12.23 -2.63
CA THR A 64 -1.42 -12.30 -1.44
C THR A 64 -1.23 -11.03 -0.62
N GLY A 65 -2.33 -10.32 -0.32
CA GLY A 65 -2.31 -9.15 0.56
C GLY A 65 -1.79 -7.87 -0.11
N GLU A 66 -1.73 -7.85 -1.44
CA GLU A 66 -1.26 -6.71 -2.21
C GLU A 66 -2.39 -6.00 -2.95
N THR A 67 -2.13 -4.75 -3.32
CA THR A 67 -3.00 -4.00 -4.22
C THR A 67 -2.37 -3.94 -5.60
N ILE A 68 -3.10 -4.35 -6.62
CA ILE A 68 -2.63 -4.39 -8.01
C ILE A 68 -3.36 -3.33 -8.82
N GLY A 69 -2.62 -2.45 -9.48
CA GLY A 69 -3.14 -1.53 -10.48
C GLY A 69 -3.32 -2.26 -11.80
N ALA A 70 -4.51 -2.18 -12.40
CA ALA A 70 -4.80 -2.73 -13.72
C ALA A 70 -5.43 -1.64 -14.61
N MET A 71 -4.66 -1.15 -15.57
CA MET A 71 -5.04 0.01 -16.40
C MET A 71 -4.72 -0.28 -17.87
N GLY A 72 -5.70 -0.78 -18.61
CA GLY A 72 -5.48 -1.29 -19.97
C GLY A 72 -4.45 -2.42 -19.97
N LYS A 73 -3.31 -2.22 -20.64
CA LYS A 73 -2.19 -3.19 -20.69
C LYS A 73 -1.12 -2.96 -19.62
N ILE A 74 -1.35 -2.04 -18.68
CA ILE A 74 -0.42 -1.73 -17.60
C ILE A 74 -0.86 -2.44 -16.33
N VAL A 75 0.05 -3.24 -15.76
CA VAL A 75 -0.12 -3.90 -14.46
C VAL A 75 0.94 -3.36 -13.51
N THR A 76 0.52 -2.86 -12.35
CA THR A 76 1.42 -2.30 -11.32
C THR A 76 1.11 -2.86 -9.94
N ARG A 77 2.06 -2.76 -9.01
CA ARG A 77 1.81 -2.99 -7.58
C ARG A 77 1.71 -1.64 -6.86
N ILE A 78 0.67 -1.50 -6.06
CA ILE A 78 0.45 -0.37 -5.16
C ILE A 78 0.76 -0.86 -3.74
N PHE A 79 1.67 -0.17 -3.06
CA PHE A 79 2.12 -0.52 -1.72
C PHE A 79 2.24 0.73 -0.85
N VAL A 80 2.21 0.53 0.47
CA VAL A 80 2.56 1.53 1.46
C VAL A 80 4.03 1.31 1.80
N ALA A 81 4.80 2.39 1.80
CA ALA A 81 6.21 2.39 2.16
C ALA A 81 6.45 3.47 3.22
N GLU A 82 7.40 3.19 4.12
CA GLU A 82 7.82 4.08 5.20
C GLU A 82 9.29 4.45 4.99
N THR A 83 9.61 5.74 5.01
CA THR A 83 11.01 6.18 4.97
C THR A 83 11.76 5.73 6.22
N HIS A 84 13.08 5.62 6.16
CA HIS A 84 13.87 5.35 7.38
C HIS A 84 13.85 6.50 8.39
N GLY A 85 13.45 7.69 7.95
CA GLY A 85 13.14 8.80 8.82
C GLY A 85 14.34 9.40 9.53
N PHE A 86 14.04 10.32 10.45
CA PHE A 86 15.04 10.94 11.31
C PHE A 86 15.00 10.34 12.72
N GLN A 87 16.16 9.90 13.18
CA GLN A 87 16.38 9.48 14.56
C GLN A 87 17.24 10.54 15.27
N GLY A 88 16.73 11.09 16.37
CA GLY A 88 17.48 11.99 17.24
C GLY A 88 18.63 11.27 17.96
N ALA A 89 19.69 11.99 18.29
CA ALA A 89 20.80 11.40 19.04
C ALA A 89 20.38 11.12 20.50
N ALA A 90 20.96 10.06 21.08
CA ALA A 90 20.70 9.70 22.46
C ALA A 90 21.17 10.81 23.41
N GLY A 91 20.31 11.18 24.36
CA GLY A 91 20.59 12.23 25.35
C GLY A 91 20.41 13.67 24.84
N GLU A 92 20.01 13.88 23.58
CA GLU A 92 19.65 15.21 23.08
C GLU A 92 18.16 15.54 23.28
N GLU A 93 17.85 16.83 23.27
CA GLU A 93 16.48 17.32 23.44
C GLU A 93 15.58 16.95 22.24
N TRP A 94 14.51 16.21 22.52
CA TRP A 94 13.51 15.81 21.52
C TRP A 94 12.38 16.83 21.45
N THR A 95 12.39 17.67 20.42
CA THR A 95 11.39 18.74 20.22
C THR A 95 10.81 18.72 18.80
N PRO A 96 9.62 19.33 18.58
CA PRO A 96 9.10 19.54 17.23
C PRO A 96 10.07 20.32 16.32
N LYS A 97 10.89 21.21 16.91
CA LYS A 97 11.92 21.96 16.20
C LYS A 97 13.02 21.02 15.68
N THR A 98 13.51 20.10 16.50
CA THR A 98 14.53 19.12 16.11
C THR A 98 14.05 18.29 14.91
N VAL A 99 12.78 17.86 14.91
CA VAL A 99 12.16 17.12 13.79
C VAL A 99 12.07 18.01 12.55
N ARG A 100 11.52 19.22 12.68
CA ARG A 100 11.36 20.18 11.56
C ARG A 100 12.70 20.49 10.91
N ASP A 101 13.73 20.75 11.70
CA ASP A 101 15.06 21.12 11.21
C ASP A 101 15.75 19.93 10.50
N ASN A 102 15.26 18.69 10.73
CA ASN A 102 15.70 17.47 10.06
C ASN A 102 14.69 16.89 9.06
N TRP A 103 13.68 17.66 8.61
CA TRP A 103 12.59 17.14 7.77
C TRP A 103 13.05 16.47 6.47
N LYS A 104 14.17 16.92 5.90
CA LYS A 104 14.76 16.29 4.70
C LYS A 104 15.18 14.82 4.90
N LYS A 105 15.45 14.41 6.14
CA LYS A 105 15.71 12.99 6.50
C LYS A 105 14.40 12.24 6.76
N VAL A 106 13.36 12.94 7.20
CA VAL A 106 12.01 12.37 7.37
C VAL A 106 11.41 12.03 6.00
N ASP A 107 11.56 12.92 5.03
CA ASP A 107 10.96 12.82 3.70
C ASP A 107 12.04 12.83 2.61
N ASP A 108 12.93 11.83 2.62
CA ASP A 108 13.99 11.72 1.61
C ASP A 108 13.49 11.15 0.27
N GLY A 109 12.38 10.41 0.29
CA GLY A 109 11.75 9.73 -0.85
C GLY A 109 12.64 8.70 -1.55
N LYS A 110 13.77 8.31 -0.95
CA LYS A 110 14.83 7.51 -1.58
C LYS A 110 15.05 6.17 -0.90
N GLU A 111 15.01 6.14 0.43
CA GLU A 111 15.19 4.92 1.21
C GLU A 111 13.94 4.64 2.02
N PHE A 112 13.33 3.48 1.77
CA PHE A 112 12.08 3.10 2.40
C PHE A 112 11.96 1.60 2.63
N GLY A 113 11.30 1.26 3.73
CA GLY A 113 10.85 -0.09 4.02
C GLY A 113 9.45 -0.34 3.45
N ILE A 114 9.21 -1.57 2.98
CA ILE A 114 7.89 -2.07 2.63
C ILE A 114 7.57 -3.21 3.59
N TRP A 115 6.77 -2.92 4.61
CA TRP A 115 6.44 -3.87 5.67
C TRP A 115 5.23 -4.71 5.30
N ARG A 116 5.31 -6.03 5.45
CA ARG A 116 4.17 -6.93 5.20
C ARG A 116 3.33 -7.18 6.44
N ASN A 117 3.90 -7.02 7.62
CA ASN A 117 3.27 -7.22 8.92
C ASN A 117 4.04 -6.45 10.00
N THR A 118 3.46 -6.39 11.20
CA THR A 118 4.05 -5.69 12.34
C THR A 118 5.39 -6.30 12.75
N ASN A 119 5.56 -7.63 12.68
CA ASN A 119 6.82 -8.28 13.08
C ASN A 119 8.01 -7.85 12.20
N GLU A 120 7.81 -7.72 10.88
CA GLU A 120 8.83 -7.21 9.96
C GLU A 120 9.22 -5.76 10.30
N MET A 121 8.23 -4.93 10.62
CA MET A 121 8.45 -3.53 11.01
C MET A 121 9.18 -3.43 12.36
N GLU A 122 8.74 -4.17 13.38
CA GLU A 122 9.37 -4.22 14.71
C GLU A 122 10.83 -4.64 14.61
N ALA A 123 11.13 -5.71 13.85
CA ALA A 123 12.49 -6.19 13.66
C ALA A 123 13.42 -5.13 13.04
N ALA A 124 12.88 -4.26 12.17
CA ALA A 124 13.64 -3.20 11.52
C ALA A 124 13.78 -1.93 12.40
N VAL A 125 12.75 -1.60 13.19
CA VAL A 125 12.68 -0.33 13.92
C VAL A 125 13.20 -0.44 15.35
N PHE A 126 12.89 -1.52 16.07
CA PHE A 126 13.21 -1.63 17.50
C PHE A 126 14.71 -1.58 17.82
N PRO A 127 15.62 -2.15 17.01
CA PRO A 127 17.06 -2.00 17.24
C PRO A 127 17.55 -0.55 17.19
N ARG A 128 16.76 0.36 16.60
CA ARG A 128 17.06 1.79 16.54
C ARG A 128 16.55 2.55 17.76
N LEU A 129 15.68 1.97 18.58
CA LEU A 129 15.09 2.65 19.74
C LEU A 129 15.97 2.55 20.99
N ILE A 130 17.02 1.73 20.97
CA ILE A 130 17.93 1.44 22.08
C ILE A 130 19.31 2.06 21.90
#